data_AF-A0A067QUF6-F1
#
_entry.id   AF-A0A067QUF6-F1
#
_cell.length_a   1.000
_cell.length_b   1.000
_cell.length_c   1.000
_cell.angle_alpha   90.00
_cell.angle_beta   90.00
_cell.angle_gamma   90.00
#
_symmetry.space_group_name_H-M   'P 1'
#
loop_
_entity.id
_entity.type
_entity.pdbx_description
1 polymer ?
#
loop_
_entity_poly.entity_id
_entity_poly.type
_entity_poly.pdbx_seq_one_letter_code
_entity_poly.pdbx_strand_id
1 'polypeptide(L)'
;MAKQILQLLWNFRVINAVVAIARQESALVLYTWFPYGSPRTCTQLRVTTLNYWVFEDSGRFLLGSSLFPQKIPHDLKGCSIKVSTTEIEPFVILPYNNNPDVTSKDGLEGRLFQSIMKMNLRFQLNLTGNEKWGDKLPNNTWTGIKRNPFNDVSELGFGALLLDTELCEVLECTDPHLKDSLVWHVRRPNQVPQRKGLYRSFEKET
;
A
#
# COMPACT_ATOMS: atom_id res chain seq x y z
N MET A 1 21.61 16.24 -15.89
CA MET A 1 22.12 14.97 -15.32
C MET A 1 21.39 14.56 -14.04
N ALA A 2 21.54 15.21 -12.86
CA ALA A 2 20.90 14.76 -11.60
C ALA A 2 19.39 14.54 -11.73
N LYS A 3 18.68 15.49 -12.33
CA LYS A 3 17.23 15.38 -12.56
C LYS A 3 16.84 14.14 -13.36
N GLN A 4 17.61 13.75 -14.37
CA GLN A 4 17.31 12.57 -15.19
C GLN A 4 17.48 11.27 -14.40
N ILE A 5 18.56 11.16 -13.63
CA ILE A 5 18.82 9.99 -12.77
C ILE A 5 17.75 9.89 -11.69
N LEU A 6 17.43 10.99 -11.02
CA LEU A 6 16.39 11.02 -9.99
C LEU A 6 14.99 10.74 -10.57
N GLN A 7 14.72 11.19 -11.80
CA GLN A 7 13.48 10.86 -12.51
C GLN A 7 13.39 9.36 -12.81
N LEU A 8 14.49 8.75 -13.23
CA LEU A 8 14.55 7.31 -13.43
C LEU A 8 14.23 6.57 -12.13
N LEU A 9 14.93 6.92 -11.04
CA LEU A 9 14.72 6.30 -9.72
C LEU A 9 13.29 6.49 -9.19
N TRP A 10 12.71 7.68 -9.42
CA TRP A 10 11.31 7.96 -9.07
C TRP A 10 10.34 7.07 -9.85
N ASN A 11 10.57 6.86 -11.15
CA ASN A 11 9.75 5.97 -11.97
C ASN A 11 9.87 4.51 -11.52
N PHE A 12 11.02 4.11 -10.98
CA PHE A 12 11.23 2.81 -10.33
C PHE A 12 10.76 2.77 -8.85
N ARG A 13 10.03 3.79 -8.39
CA ARG A 13 9.47 3.88 -7.02
C ARG A 13 10.51 3.83 -5.90
N VAL A 14 11.77 4.13 -6.18
CA VAL A 14 12.85 4.14 -5.17
C VAL A 14 12.71 5.39 -4.31
N ILE A 15 12.19 5.29 -3.08
CA ILE A 15 12.01 6.48 -2.22
C ILE A 15 13.35 6.99 -1.70
N ASN A 16 14.18 6.11 -1.12
CA ASN A 16 15.38 6.53 -0.40
C ASN A 16 16.63 6.50 -1.29
N ALA A 17 16.92 7.61 -1.95
CA ALA A 17 18.05 7.74 -2.86
C ALA A 17 18.74 9.10 -2.75
N VAL A 18 20.04 9.08 -3.02
CA VAL A 18 20.94 10.24 -3.12
C VAL A 18 21.77 10.08 -4.38
N VAL A 19 21.82 11.13 -5.20
CA VAL A 19 22.64 11.17 -6.42
C VAL A 19 23.76 12.18 -6.21
N ALA A 20 25.00 11.71 -6.23
CA ALA A 20 26.19 12.55 -6.17
C ALA A 20 26.64 12.91 -7.59
N ILE A 21 26.88 14.20 -7.83
CA ILE A 21 27.44 14.69 -9.09
C ILE A 21 28.64 15.58 -8.80
N ALA A 22 29.77 15.31 -9.47
CA ALA A 22 30.93 16.18 -9.43
C ALA A 22 30.60 17.56 -10.00
N ARG A 23 30.89 18.60 -9.23
CA ARG A 23 30.78 20.00 -9.65
C ARG A 23 32.15 20.61 -9.50
N GLN A 24 32.85 20.75 -10.64
CA GLN A 24 34.28 21.09 -10.69
C GLN A 24 35.14 20.01 -10.02
N GLU A 25 36.46 20.12 -10.11
CA GLU A 25 37.40 19.10 -9.59
C GLU A 25 37.51 19.09 -8.05
N SER A 26 36.80 19.98 -7.35
CA SER A 26 36.95 20.20 -5.90
C SER A 26 35.77 19.76 -5.03
N ALA A 27 34.60 19.44 -5.61
CA ALA A 27 33.42 19.08 -4.82
C ALA A 27 32.41 18.17 -5.53
N LEU A 28 31.63 17.43 -4.73
CA LEU A 28 30.41 16.74 -5.14
C LEU A 28 29.18 17.48 -4.60
N VAL A 29 28.14 17.58 -5.42
CA VAL A 29 26.82 18.02 -4.97
C VAL A 29 25.93 16.80 -4.84
N LEU A 30 25.29 16.66 -3.69
CA LEU A 30 24.36 15.58 -3.39
C LEU A 30 22.93 16.07 -3.60
N TYR A 31 22.19 15.35 -4.43
CA TYR A 31 20.80 15.64 -4.75
C TYR A 31 19.86 14.55 -4.25
N THR A 32 18.69 14.95 -3.80
CA THR A 32 17.60 14.05 -3.39
C THR A 32 16.24 14.69 -3.68
N TRP A 33 15.16 14.11 -3.16
CA TRP A 33 13.82 14.69 -3.20
C TRP A 33 13.00 14.27 -1.99
N PHE A 34 11.92 15.03 -1.74
CA PHE A 34 10.97 14.79 -0.65
C PHE A 34 9.55 14.72 -1.23
N PRO A 35 8.95 13.50 -1.31
CA PRO A 35 7.69 13.30 -2.02
C PRO A 35 6.45 13.85 -1.29
N TYR A 36 6.55 14.15 0.01
CA TYR A 36 5.42 14.54 0.87
C TYR A 36 5.67 15.86 1.62
N GLY A 37 6.24 16.85 0.94
CA GLY A 37 6.60 18.14 1.57
C GLY A 37 5.45 19.12 1.76
N SER A 38 4.43 19.10 0.89
CA SER A 38 3.28 20.00 0.98
C SER A 38 2.10 19.47 0.15
N PRO A 39 0.84 19.85 0.45
CA PRO A 39 -0.35 19.39 -0.27
C PRO A 39 -0.32 19.64 -1.78
N ARG A 40 0.45 20.64 -2.24
CA ARG A 40 0.54 21.02 -3.67
C ARG A 40 1.61 20.26 -4.44
N THR A 41 2.51 19.58 -3.73
CA THR A 41 3.72 18.97 -4.30
C THR A 41 3.84 17.49 -3.97
N CYS A 42 2.77 16.91 -3.42
CA CYS A 42 2.70 15.48 -3.12
C CYS A 42 2.93 14.68 -4.39
N THR A 43 3.65 13.57 -4.26
CA THR A 43 3.90 12.60 -5.34
C THR A 43 4.52 13.23 -6.60
N GLN A 44 5.13 14.42 -6.48
CA GLN A 44 5.88 15.08 -7.55
C GLN A 44 7.37 15.03 -7.25
N LEU A 45 8.16 14.64 -8.26
CA LEU A 45 9.61 14.70 -8.15
C LEU A 45 10.09 16.16 -8.20
N ARG A 46 10.52 16.67 -7.04
CA ARG A 46 11.23 17.96 -6.92
C ARG A 46 12.64 17.73 -6.42
N VAL A 47 13.59 17.79 -7.35
CA VAL A 47 15.01 17.67 -7.05
C VAL A 47 15.42 18.80 -6.11
N THR A 48 16.05 18.41 -5.00
CA THR A 48 16.52 19.31 -3.95
C THR A 48 17.99 18.97 -3.68
N THR A 49 18.82 20.00 -3.48
CA THR A 49 20.19 19.78 -3.01
C THR A 49 20.16 19.40 -1.53
N LEU A 50 20.73 18.25 -1.21
CA LEU A 50 20.80 17.72 0.14
C LEU A 50 22.04 18.22 0.87
N ASN A 51 23.19 18.15 0.19
CA ASN A 51 24.49 18.39 0.79
C ASN A 51 25.55 18.69 -0.28
N TYR A 52 26.71 19.15 0.16
CA TYR A 52 27.93 19.29 -0.62
C TYR A 52 29.04 18.53 0.08
N TRP A 53 29.78 17.72 -0.67
CA TRP A 53 31.00 17.08 -0.20
C TRP A 53 32.18 17.80 -0.84
N VAL A 54 32.97 18.51 -0.05
CA VAL A 54 34.20 19.17 -0.52
C VAL A 54 35.39 18.26 -0.27
N PHE A 55 36.39 18.24 -1.17
CA PHE A 55 37.57 17.38 -1.04
C PHE A 55 38.68 17.96 -0.15
N GLU A 56 38.57 19.23 0.24
CA GLU A 56 39.50 19.88 1.19
C GLU A 56 39.47 19.19 2.56
N ASP A 57 40.60 19.26 3.28
CA ASP A 57 40.76 18.75 4.65
C ASP A 57 40.30 17.29 4.83
N SER A 58 40.77 16.38 3.96
CA SER A 58 40.40 14.94 3.93
C SER A 58 38.93 14.63 3.60
N GLY A 59 38.17 15.65 3.20
CA GLY A 59 36.81 15.52 2.74
C GLY A 59 35.79 15.75 3.86
N ARG A 60 34.81 16.62 3.62
CA ARG A 60 33.73 16.89 4.59
C ARG A 60 32.42 17.27 3.93
N PHE A 61 31.33 16.97 4.64
CA PHE A 61 30.00 17.48 4.32
C PHE A 61 29.87 18.92 4.80
N LEU A 62 29.43 19.83 3.92
CA LEU A 62 29.23 21.25 4.27
C LEU A 62 27.91 21.49 5.00
N LEU A 63 26.86 20.74 4.64
CA LEU A 63 25.59 20.81 5.32
C LEU A 63 25.58 19.68 6.37
N GLY A 64 25.23 19.96 7.62
CA GLY A 64 25.08 18.95 8.67
C GLY A 64 23.86 18.03 8.47
N SER A 65 23.43 17.83 7.22
CA SER A 65 22.26 17.03 6.86
C SER A 65 22.62 15.55 6.77
N SER A 66 21.74 14.70 7.31
CA SER A 66 21.80 13.26 7.08
C SER A 66 21.74 12.95 5.59
N LEU A 67 22.54 11.98 5.13
CA LEU A 67 22.52 11.51 3.74
C LEU A 67 21.18 10.83 3.40
N PHE A 68 20.56 10.16 4.36
CA PHE A 68 19.30 9.46 4.16
C PHE A 68 18.27 9.95 5.19
N PRO A 69 17.77 11.19 5.05
CA PRO A 69 16.76 11.73 5.96
C PRO A 69 15.43 10.98 5.78
N GLN A 70 14.58 10.99 6.81
CA GLN A 70 13.23 10.43 6.73
C GLN A 70 12.43 11.16 5.64
N LYS A 71 12.09 10.45 4.56
CA LYS A 71 11.37 11.03 3.40
C LYS A 71 9.85 10.90 3.49
N ILE A 72 9.37 9.97 4.31
CA ILE A 72 7.95 9.76 4.60
C ILE A 72 7.70 10.29 6.02
N PRO A 73 7.19 11.52 6.17
CA PRO A 73 6.91 12.08 7.48
C PRO A 73 5.70 11.39 8.11
N HIS A 74 5.61 11.41 9.43
CA HIS A 74 4.52 10.78 10.17
C HIS A 74 3.13 11.38 9.88
N ASP A 75 3.06 12.62 9.35
CA ASP A 75 1.81 13.36 9.16
C ASP A 75 1.46 13.68 7.69
N LEU A 76 2.21 13.13 6.71
CA LEU A 76 2.22 13.45 5.25
C LEU A 76 1.91 14.92 4.86
N LYS A 77 2.04 15.87 5.79
CA LYS A 77 1.78 17.30 5.66
C LYS A 77 0.50 17.64 4.88
N GLY A 78 -0.58 16.87 5.06
CA GLY A 78 -1.86 17.09 4.36
C GLY A 78 -1.88 16.64 2.90
N CYS A 79 -0.94 15.80 2.48
CA CYS A 79 -0.93 15.19 1.17
C CYS A 79 -2.16 14.30 0.93
N SER A 80 -2.76 14.44 -0.24
CA SER A 80 -3.83 13.56 -0.70
C SER A 80 -3.24 12.42 -1.51
N ILE A 81 -3.37 11.19 -1.01
CA ILE A 81 -2.97 9.97 -1.73
C ILE A 81 -4.20 9.28 -2.33
N LYS A 82 -4.04 8.59 -3.46
CA LYS A 82 -5.07 7.77 -4.06
C LYS A 82 -4.94 6.35 -3.53
N VAL A 83 -6.07 5.76 -3.15
CA VAL A 83 -6.11 4.49 -2.46
C VAL A 83 -7.15 3.61 -3.11
N SER A 84 -6.73 2.44 -3.58
CA SER A 84 -7.63 1.47 -4.21
C SER A 84 -8.28 0.55 -3.20
N THR A 85 -9.59 0.36 -3.33
CA THR A 85 -10.36 -0.58 -2.52
C THR A 85 -11.62 -1.01 -3.28
N THR A 86 -12.41 -1.91 -2.69
CA THR A 86 -13.68 -2.38 -3.23
C THR A 86 -14.55 -2.96 -2.12
N GLU A 87 -15.83 -3.22 -2.40
CA GLU A 87 -16.74 -3.81 -1.43
C GLU A 87 -16.42 -5.30 -1.20
N ILE A 88 -16.02 -5.59 0.03
CA ILE A 88 -15.62 -6.92 0.49
C ILE A 88 -16.11 -7.07 1.93
N GLU A 89 -17.35 -7.51 2.11
CA GLU A 89 -17.88 -7.75 3.45
C GLU A 89 -17.18 -8.95 4.14
N PRO A 90 -16.87 -8.88 5.45
CA PRO A 90 -17.12 -7.79 6.41
C PRO A 90 -15.94 -6.80 6.55
N PHE A 91 -14.99 -6.81 5.62
CA PHE A 91 -13.73 -6.07 5.70
C PHE A 91 -13.86 -4.61 5.23
N VAL A 92 -14.50 -4.40 4.09
CA VAL A 92 -14.79 -3.08 3.52
C VAL A 92 -16.26 -3.10 3.10
N ILE A 93 -17.07 -2.31 3.80
CA ILE A 93 -18.49 -2.16 3.51
C ILE A 93 -18.64 -0.83 2.81
N LEU A 94 -19.35 -0.74 1.67
CA LEU A 94 -19.64 0.53 1.00
C LEU A 94 -21.07 1.01 1.35
N PRO A 95 -21.35 2.32 1.48
CA PRO A 95 -22.70 2.80 1.73
C PRO A 95 -23.55 2.58 0.48
N TYR A 96 -24.84 2.28 0.70
CA TYR A 96 -25.83 2.09 -0.37
C TYR A 96 -26.05 3.34 -1.25
N ASN A 97 -25.67 4.53 -0.77
CA ASN A 97 -25.79 5.77 -1.52
C ASN A 97 -24.48 6.04 -2.26
N ASN A 98 -24.51 5.87 -3.58
CA ASN A 98 -23.45 6.13 -4.57
C ASN A 98 -22.96 7.60 -4.62
N ASN A 99 -22.88 8.31 -3.50
CA ASN A 99 -22.21 9.59 -3.48
C ASN A 99 -20.69 9.34 -3.51
N PRO A 100 -19.97 9.83 -4.53
CA PRO A 100 -18.53 9.64 -4.66
C PRO A 100 -17.72 10.36 -3.56
N ASP A 101 -18.36 11.29 -2.83
CA ASP A 101 -17.81 11.94 -1.64
C ASP A 101 -17.93 11.10 -0.36
N VAL A 102 -18.69 10.00 -0.40
CA VAL A 102 -18.77 9.11 0.76
C VAL A 102 -17.56 8.21 0.74
N THR A 103 -16.51 8.69 1.40
CA THR A 103 -15.49 7.84 2.01
C THR A 103 -16.19 6.70 2.74
N SER A 104 -16.36 5.56 2.09
CA SER A 104 -16.83 4.42 2.84
C SER A 104 -15.72 3.94 3.75
N LYS A 105 -16.11 3.77 4.99
CA LYS A 105 -15.27 3.83 6.17
C LYS A 105 -15.67 2.73 7.14
N ASP A 106 -16.42 1.75 6.67
CA ASP A 106 -16.94 0.70 7.54
C ASP A 106 -16.44 -0.68 7.12
N GLY A 107 -16.59 -1.65 8.02
CA GLY A 107 -15.88 -2.91 7.99
C GLY A 107 -14.52 -2.85 8.71
N LEU A 108 -13.94 -4.02 8.96
CA LEU A 108 -12.70 -4.16 9.73
C LEU A 108 -11.55 -3.33 9.14
N GLU A 109 -11.29 -3.50 7.84
CA GLU A 109 -10.22 -2.82 7.11
C GLU A 109 -10.53 -1.34 6.92
N GLY A 110 -11.78 -0.99 6.63
CA GLY A 110 -12.20 0.41 6.48
C GLY A 110 -11.96 1.23 7.76
N ARG A 111 -12.27 0.65 8.93
CA ARG A 111 -12.05 1.28 10.25
C ARG A 111 -10.57 1.31 10.63
N LEU A 112 -9.83 0.25 10.35
CA LEU A 112 -8.38 0.20 10.57
C LEU A 112 -7.69 1.28 9.74
N PHE A 113 -7.99 1.34 8.44
CA PHE A 113 -7.44 2.30 7.51
C PHE A 113 -7.70 3.74 7.97
N GLN A 114 -8.91 4.07 8.40
CA GLN A 114 -9.19 5.40 8.97
C GLN A 114 -8.38 5.73 10.22
N SER A 115 -8.16 4.74 11.09
CA SER A 115 -7.40 4.95 12.31
C SER A 115 -5.96 5.35 11.98
N ILE A 116 -5.40 4.76 10.91
CA ILE A 116 -4.10 5.15 10.35
C ILE A 116 -4.21 6.55 9.69
N MET A 117 -5.28 6.82 8.93
CA MET A 117 -5.46 8.09 8.21
C MET A 117 -5.76 9.30 9.09
N LYS A 118 -6.16 9.12 10.35
CA LYS A 118 -6.31 10.22 11.33
C LYS A 118 -5.01 11.01 11.57
N MET A 119 -3.86 10.52 11.09
CA MET A 119 -2.56 11.20 11.17
C MET A 119 -2.38 12.36 10.15
N ASN A 120 -3.35 13.29 10.02
CA ASN A 120 -3.32 14.41 9.04
C ASN A 120 -3.19 13.96 7.56
N LEU A 121 -3.63 12.74 7.24
CA LEU A 121 -3.59 12.19 5.89
C LEU A 121 -4.90 12.50 5.16
N ARG A 122 -4.82 13.01 3.93
CA ARG A 122 -5.97 13.07 3.03
C ARG A 122 -5.86 11.89 2.07
N PHE A 123 -6.99 11.31 1.69
CA PHE A 123 -7.00 10.26 0.68
C PHE A 123 -8.23 10.33 -0.20
N GLN A 124 -8.08 9.83 -1.42
CA GLN A 124 -9.14 9.65 -2.39
C GLN A 124 -9.29 8.16 -2.67
N LEU A 125 -10.50 7.64 -2.50
CA LEU A 125 -10.76 6.23 -2.80
C LEU A 125 -10.95 6.04 -4.29
N ASN A 126 -10.32 5.00 -4.82
CA ASN A 126 -10.53 4.51 -6.17
C ASN A 126 -11.17 3.12 -6.08
N LEU A 127 -12.41 2.99 -6.53
CA LEU A 127 -13.15 1.74 -6.44
C LEU A 127 -12.88 0.87 -7.66
N THR A 128 -12.38 -0.36 -7.45
CA THR A 128 -12.05 -1.31 -8.55
C THR A 128 -13.26 -2.04 -9.13
N GLY A 129 -14.47 -1.77 -8.63
CA GLY A 129 -15.70 -2.38 -9.12
C GLY A 129 -15.65 -3.91 -9.03
N ASN A 130 -15.99 -4.58 -10.13
CA ASN A 130 -16.21 -6.03 -10.18
C ASN A 130 -14.94 -6.89 -10.05
N GLU A 131 -13.75 -6.34 -10.33
CA GLU A 131 -12.50 -7.10 -10.27
C GLU A 131 -12.04 -7.38 -8.82
N LYS A 132 -12.72 -6.80 -7.81
CA LYS A 132 -12.45 -6.95 -6.38
C LYS A 132 -10.95 -6.89 -6.03
N TRP A 133 -10.40 -7.92 -5.38
CA TRP A 133 -8.98 -8.04 -5.03
C TRP A 133 -8.08 -8.05 -6.26
N GLY A 134 -8.50 -8.74 -7.32
CA GLY A 134 -7.73 -8.98 -8.53
C GLY A 134 -7.04 -10.33 -8.55
N ASP A 135 -6.91 -10.86 -9.76
CA ASP A 135 -6.27 -12.13 -10.08
C ASP A 135 -5.01 -11.91 -10.91
N LYS A 136 -4.08 -12.86 -10.84
CA LYS A 136 -2.94 -12.92 -11.76
C LYS A 136 -3.40 -13.51 -13.08
N LEU A 137 -3.20 -12.77 -14.16
CA LEU A 137 -3.50 -13.20 -15.52
C LEU A 137 -2.33 -14.01 -16.10
N PRO A 138 -2.57 -14.86 -17.12
CA PRO A 138 -1.52 -15.68 -17.74
C PRO A 138 -0.37 -14.88 -18.37
N ASN A 139 -0.59 -13.60 -18.66
CA ASN A 139 0.41 -12.66 -19.18
C ASN A 139 1.27 -12.01 -18.06
N ASN A 140 1.25 -12.55 -16.84
CA ASN A 140 1.93 -12.01 -15.65
C ASN A 140 1.48 -10.59 -15.24
N THR A 141 0.28 -10.17 -15.63
CA THR A 141 -0.33 -8.93 -15.13
C THR A 141 -1.38 -9.23 -14.07
N TRP A 142 -1.74 -8.23 -13.28
CA TRP A 142 -2.75 -8.34 -12.23
C TRP A 142 -4.02 -7.59 -12.63
N THR A 143 -5.17 -7.93 -12.04
CA THR A 143 -6.42 -7.15 -12.12
C THR A 143 -6.77 -6.51 -10.77
N GLY A 144 -7.91 -5.82 -10.66
CA GLY A 144 -8.47 -5.37 -9.39
C GLY A 144 -7.56 -4.46 -8.57
N ILE A 145 -7.63 -4.58 -7.24
CA ILE A 145 -6.82 -3.76 -6.31
C ILE A 145 -5.32 -4.00 -6.56
N LYS A 146 -4.91 -5.26 -6.81
CA LYS A 146 -3.50 -5.62 -7.03
C LYS A 146 -2.89 -4.90 -8.25
N ARG A 147 -3.67 -4.62 -9.30
CA ARG A 147 -3.18 -3.92 -10.51
C ARG A 147 -2.87 -2.44 -10.29
N ASN A 148 -3.66 -1.77 -9.47
CA ASN A 148 -3.70 -0.31 -9.47
C ASN A 148 -2.39 0.37 -9.03
N PRO A 149 -1.63 -0.18 -8.06
CA PRO A 149 -0.28 0.30 -7.76
C PRO A 149 0.70 0.18 -8.93
N PHE A 150 0.60 -0.86 -9.76
CA PHE A 150 1.48 -1.05 -10.93
C PHE A 150 1.22 -0.04 -12.04
N ASN A 151 -0.04 0.34 -12.24
CA ASN A 151 -0.46 1.22 -13.33
C ASN A 151 -0.54 2.70 -12.92
N ASP A 152 0.06 3.07 -11.79
CA ASP A 152 0.04 4.43 -11.22
C ASP A 152 -1.38 4.99 -11.00
N VAL A 153 -2.37 4.10 -10.83
CA VAL A 153 -3.76 4.47 -10.60
C VAL A 153 -3.96 4.89 -9.14
N SER A 154 -3.30 4.18 -8.22
CA SER A 154 -3.29 4.48 -6.78
C SER A 154 -1.93 4.18 -6.15
N GLU A 155 -1.54 4.91 -5.11
CA GLU A 155 -0.30 4.65 -4.39
C GLU A 155 -0.40 3.48 -3.39
N LEU A 156 -1.62 3.14 -2.93
CA LEU A 156 -1.85 2.07 -1.97
C LEU A 156 -3.15 1.32 -2.28
N GLY A 157 -3.22 0.05 -1.89
CA GLY A 157 -4.45 -0.75 -1.93
C GLY A 157 -4.75 -1.36 -0.56
N PHE A 158 -6.03 -1.44 -0.19
CA PHE A 158 -6.47 -2.17 1.01
C PHE A 158 -7.82 -2.86 0.79
N GLY A 159 -8.08 -3.92 1.56
CA GLY A 159 -9.34 -4.68 1.51
C GLY A 159 -9.12 -6.17 1.70
N ALA A 160 -8.52 -6.57 2.83
CA ALA A 160 -8.26 -7.98 3.16
C ALA A 160 -7.53 -8.74 2.03
N LEU A 161 -6.47 -8.11 1.50
CA LEU A 161 -5.64 -8.74 0.48
C LEU A 161 -4.89 -9.93 1.09
N LEU A 162 -5.03 -11.08 0.45
CA LEU A 162 -4.15 -12.21 0.73
C LEU A 162 -2.75 -11.85 0.19
N LEU A 163 -1.80 -11.75 1.11
CA LEU A 163 -0.40 -11.53 0.79
C LEU A 163 0.19 -12.84 0.28
N ASP A 164 0.36 -12.92 -1.03
CA ASP A 164 1.04 -14.03 -1.70
C ASP A 164 2.50 -13.64 -2.00
N THR A 165 3.40 -14.64 -1.99
CA THR A 165 4.83 -14.40 -2.17
C THR A 165 5.13 -13.72 -3.51
N GLU A 166 4.46 -14.13 -4.59
CA GLU A 166 4.69 -13.58 -5.92
C GLU A 166 4.33 -12.10 -6.01
N LEU A 167 3.21 -11.68 -5.41
CA LEU A 167 2.79 -10.29 -5.32
C LEU A 167 3.79 -9.47 -4.51
N CYS A 168 4.27 -10.01 -3.39
CA CYS A 168 5.19 -9.30 -2.51
C CYS A 168 6.64 -9.27 -3.03
N GLU A 169 6.97 -10.08 -4.04
CA GLU A 169 8.24 -9.97 -4.79
C GLU A 169 8.25 -8.76 -5.74
N VAL A 170 7.08 -8.37 -6.26
CA VAL A 170 6.95 -7.29 -7.24
C VAL A 170 6.35 -6.00 -6.68
N LEU A 171 5.69 -6.08 -5.51
CA LEU A 171 5.07 -4.96 -4.82
C LEU A 171 5.50 -4.95 -3.35
N GLU A 172 5.65 -3.76 -2.77
CA GLU A 172 5.89 -3.63 -1.33
C GLU A 172 4.62 -3.97 -0.55
N CYS A 173 4.63 -5.10 0.13
CA CYS A 173 3.56 -5.53 1.03
C CYS A 173 3.83 -5.08 2.47
N THR A 174 2.78 -4.69 3.19
CA THR A 174 2.86 -4.44 4.63
C THR A 174 2.91 -5.74 5.42
N ASP A 175 3.26 -5.66 6.70
CA ASP A 175 3.08 -6.79 7.61
C ASP A 175 1.59 -7.18 7.72
N PRO A 176 1.25 -8.48 7.67
CA PRO A 176 -0.13 -8.91 7.80
C PRO A 176 -0.65 -8.65 9.21
N HIS A 177 -1.68 -7.80 9.33
CA HIS A 177 -2.36 -7.51 10.60
C HIS A 177 -3.50 -8.49 10.91
N LEU A 178 -3.90 -9.32 9.95
CA LEU A 178 -4.87 -10.40 10.12
C LEU A 178 -4.25 -11.70 9.61
N LYS A 179 -4.36 -12.77 10.41
CA LYS A 179 -3.97 -14.13 10.03
C LYS A 179 -5.18 -15.03 10.13
N ASP A 180 -5.42 -15.81 9.08
CA ASP A 180 -6.49 -16.79 9.03
C ASP A 180 -5.98 -18.09 8.41
N SER A 181 -6.82 -19.11 8.41
CA SER A 181 -6.55 -20.45 7.91
C SER A 181 -7.65 -20.88 6.95
N LEU A 182 -7.34 -21.81 6.05
CA LEU A 182 -8.35 -22.40 5.19
C LEU A 182 -9.26 -23.31 6.04
N VAL A 183 -10.49 -22.86 6.28
CA VAL A 183 -11.50 -23.61 7.04
C VAL A 183 -12.59 -24.12 6.11
N TRP A 184 -12.90 -25.42 6.19
CA TRP A 184 -14.06 -25.98 5.51
C TRP A 184 -15.32 -25.76 6.35
N HIS A 185 -16.17 -24.83 5.90
CA HIS A 185 -17.50 -24.66 6.47
C HIS A 185 -18.45 -25.74 5.94
N VAL A 186 -18.83 -26.69 6.80
CA VAL A 186 -19.88 -27.67 6.51
C VAL A 186 -21.23 -27.21 7.06
N ARG A 187 -22.32 -27.63 6.43
CA ARG A 187 -23.66 -27.38 6.97
C ARG A 187 -23.75 -27.97 8.37
N ARG A 188 -24.38 -27.22 9.29
CA ARG A 188 -24.73 -27.79 10.59
C ARG A 188 -25.56 -29.06 10.37
N PRO A 189 -25.24 -30.18 11.03
CA PRO A 189 -26.03 -31.39 10.91
C PRO A 189 -27.46 -31.11 11.35
N ASN A 190 -28.42 -31.66 10.61
CA ASN A 190 -29.83 -31.58 11.00
C ASN A 190 -29.97 -32.23 12.38
N GLN A 191 -30.66 -31.55 13.29
CA GLN A 191 -30.96 -32.10 14.61
C GLN A 191 -31.84 -33.34 14.42
N VAL A 192 -31.32 -34.49 14.84
CA VAL A 192 -32.09 -35.73 14.85
C VAL A 192 -32.95 -35.73 16.13
N PRO A 193 -34.28 -35.88 16.03
CA PRO A 193 -35.13 -35.96 17.22
C PRO A 193 -34.64 -37.07 18.15
N GLN A 194 -34.54 -36.79 19.47
CA GLN A 194 -33.96 -37.73 20.45
C GLN A 194 -34.59 -39.13 20.39
N ARG A 195 -35.91 -39.22 20.13
CA ARG A 195 -36.60 -40.50 19.96
C ARG A 195 -36.03 -41.39 18.86
N LYS A 196 -35.47 -40.80 17.79
CA LYS A 196 -34.80 -41.57 16.72
C LYS A 196 -33.49 -42.17 17.19
N GLY A 197 -32.83 -41.57 18.17
CA GLY A 197 -31.63 -42.14 18.80
C GLY A 197 -31.91 -43.45 19.54
N LEU A 198 -33.11 -43.61 20.12
CA LEU A 198 -33.48 -44.81 20.88
C LEU A 198 -33.53 -46.08 20.03
N TYR A 199 -34.01 -45.99 18.79
CA TYR A 199 -34.17 -47.17 17.92
C TYR A 199 -33.10 -47.31 16.85
N ARG A 200 -32.25 -46.29 16.64
CA ARG A 200 -31.16 -46.31 15.64
C ARG A 200 -30.16 -47.45 15.85
N SER A 201 -29.91 -47.85 17.10
CA SER A 201 -29.01 -48.97 17.43
C SER A 201 -29.61 -50.35 17.08
N PHE A 202 -30.91 -50.42 16.81
CA PHE A 202 -31.63 -51.66 16.53
C PHE A 202 -32.07 -51.77 15.06
N GLU A 203 -31.81 -50.75 14.23
CA GLU A 203 -32.01 -50.84 12.78
C GLU A 203 -30.89 -51.70 12.16
N LYS A 204 -31.26 -52.74 11.40
CA LYS A 204 -30.29 -53.57 10.67
C LYS A 204 -29.69 -52.75 9.52
N GLU A 205 -28.37 -52.81 9.37
CA GLU A 205 -27.70 -52.36 8.15
C GLU A 205 -28.13 -53.27 6.99
N THR A 206 -28.90 -52.73 6.06
CA THR A 206 -29.20 -53.34 4.76
C THR A 206 -28.32 -52.76 3.68
#